data_AF-A0A838KEG7-F1
#
_entry.id   AF-A0A838KEG7-F1
#
_cell.length_a   1.000
_cell.length_b   1.000
_cell.length_c   1.000
_cell.angle_alpha   90.00
_cell.angle_beta   90.00
_cell.angle_gamma   90.00
#
_symmetry.space_group_name_H-M   'P 1'
#
loop_
_entity.id
_entity.type
_entity.pdbx_description
1 polymer ?
#
loop_
_entity_poly.entity_id
_entity_poly.type
_entity_poly.pdbx_seq_one_letter_code
_entity_poly.pdbx_strand_id
1 'polypeptide(L)'
;MAAVGLCVTLVAIAAMAVDHLLGDDPGLEDPVTFAISAVLSVTLALLLFGWLVPRTVADPAGPVLAATRGLWCSVAALLGVPLTMWLGLPFVMAGAGLVLGLRGRGSERRSRATTAVVLALAVLLFGTVGYIAQAARKL
;
A
#
# COMPACT_ATOMS: atom_id res chain seq x y z
N MET A 1 4.79 6.15 12.18
CA MET A 1 4.73 4.89 11.38
C MET A 1 3.31 4.36 11.39
N ALA A 2 2.70 4.19 12.58
CA ALA A 2 1.30 3.80 12.74
C ALA A 2 0.31 4.67 11.94
N ALA A 3 0.48 6.00 11.94
CA ALA A 3 -0.37 6.90 11.16
C ALA A 3 -0.32 6.64 9.64
N VAL A 4 0.87 6.39 9.07
CA VAL A 4 0.99 6.06 7.63
C VAL A 4 0.32 4.73 7.34
N GLY A 5 0.57 3.71 8.17
CA GLY A 5 -0.08 2.40 8.07
C GLY A 5 -1.60 2.53 8.08
N LEU A 6 -2.15 3.26 9.05
CA LEU A 6 -3.58 3.52 9.15
C LEU A 6 -4.12 4.22 7.89
N CYS A 7 -3.47 5.30 7.43
CA CYS A 7 -3.92 6.04 6.25
C CYS A 7 -3.94 5.16 5.00
N VAL A 8 -2.88 4.39 4.72
CA VAL A 8 -2.85 3.55 3.51
C VAL A 8 -3.81 2.37 3.61
N THR A 9 -4.07 1.85 4.81
CA THR A 9 -5.10 0.83 5.03
C THR A 9 -6.50 1.39 4.80
N LEU A 10 -6.79 2.61 5.28
CA LEU A 10 -8.08 3.25 5.03
C LEU A 10 -8.30 3.52 3.54
N VAL A 11 -7.27 3.98 2.83
CA VAL A 11 -7.32 4.17 1.36
C VAL A 11 -7.56 2.82 0.66
N ALA A 12 -6.87 1.76 1.09
CA ALA A 12 -7.08 0.42 0.54
C ALA A 12 -8.52 -0.06 0.76
N ILE A 13 -9.07 0.11 1.97
CA ILE A 13 -10.45 -0.28 2.30
C ILE A 13 -11.46 0.52 1.48
N ALA A 14 -11.26 1.83 1.34
CA ALA A 14 -12.12 2.67 0.51
C ALA A 14 -12.10 2.23 -0.96
N ALA A 15 -10.92 1.93 -1.50
CA ALA A 15 -10.78 1.40 -2.86
C ALA A 15 -11.52 0.05 -3.04
N MET A 16 -11.36 -0.87 -2.09
CA MET A 16 -12.08 -2.15 -2.11
C MET A 16 -13.60 -1.98 -2.01
N ALA A 17 -14.08 -1.00 -1.24
CA ALA A 17 -15.51 -0.70 -1.17
C ALA A 17 -16.05 -0.24 -2.54
N VAL A 18 -15.26 0.54 -3.30
CA VAL A 18 -15.63 0.96 -4.66
C VAL A 18 -15.70 -0.22 -5.63
N ASP A 19 -14.81 -1.21 -5.49
CA ASP A 19 -14.81 -2.39 -6.36
C ASP A 19 -15.90 -3.40 -6.00
N HIS A 20 -16.13 -3.65 -4.72
CA HIS A 20 -16.96 -4.78 -4.27
C HIS A 20 -18.33 -4.38 -3.72
N LEU A 21 -18.53 -3.12 -3.30
CA LEU A 21 -19.79 -2.71 -2.67
C LEU A 21 -20.62 -1.77 -3.55
N LEU A 22 -19.98 -0.96 -4.40
CA LEU A 22 -20.68 -0.05 -5.31
C LEU A 22 -21.00 -0.79 -6.62
N GLY A 23 -22.28 -1.09 -6.85
CA GLY A 23 -22.81 -1.64 -8.10
C GLY A 23 -24.00 -0.85 -8.63
N ASP A 24 -24.51 -1.24 -9.79
CA ASP A 24 -25.62 -0.56 -10.47
C ASP A 24 -27.00 -0.92 -9.88
N ASP A 25 -27.10 -2.03 -9.15
CA ASP A 25 -28.33 -2.51 -8.51
C ASP A 25 -28.49 -2.00 -7.07
N PRO A 26 -29.73 -1.84 -6.57
CA PRO A 26 -29.97 -1.43 -5.18
C PRO A 26 -29.51 -2.52 -4.19
N GLY A 27 -28.36 -2.33 -3.56
CA GLY A 27 -27.79 -3.24 -2.56
C GLY A 27 -26.26 -3.17 -2.48
N LEU A 28 -25.66 -4.08 -1.70
CA LEU A 28 -24.20 -4.33 -1.75
C LEU A 28 -23.93 -5.41 -2.78
N GLU A 29 -23.05 -5.15 -3.74
CA GLU A 29 -22.79 -6.05 -4.87
C GLU A 29 -22.12 -7.37 -4.43
N ASP A 30 -21.00 -7.29 -3.70
CA ASP A 30 -20.26 -8.44 -3.17
C ASP A 30 -19.66 -8.16 -1.77
N PRO A 31 -20.49 -8.20 -0.71
CA PRO A 31 -20.04 -7.93 0.65
C PRO A 31 -19.06 -8.97 1.21
N VAL A 32 -19.09 -10.20 0.70
CA VAL A 32 -18.21 -11.29 1.18
C VAL A 32 -16.80 -11.09 0.65
N THR A 33 -16.65 -10.82 -0.65
CA THR A 33 -15.33 -10.54 -1.23
C THR A 33 -14.74 -9.25 -0.66
N PHE A 34 -15.57 -8.22 -0.41
CA PHE A 34 -15.13 -7.04 0.32
C PHE A 34 -14.54 -7.39 1.70
N ALA A 35 -15.26 -8.18 2.51
CA ALA A 35 -14.81 -8.54 3.86
C ALA A 35 -13.50 -9.35 3.83
N ILE A 36 -13.38 -10.33 2.93
CA ILE A 36 -12.15 -11.13 2.78
C ILE A 36 -10.98 -10.23 2.39
N SER A 37 -11.19 -9.36 1.39
CA SER A 37 -10.16 -8.45 0.89
C SER A 37 -9.71 -7.46 1.98
N ALA A 38 -10.66 -6.92 2.74
CA ALA A 38 -10.39 -6.05 3.89
C ALA A 38 -9.54 -6.75 4.96
N VAL A 39 -9.89 -7.99 5.33
CA VAL A 39 -9.12 -8.78 6.30
C VAL A 39 -7.70 -9.04 5.79
N LEU A 40 -7.52 -9.40 4.52
CA LEU A 40 -6.19 -9.60 3.93
C LEU A 40 -5.35 -8.32 3.94
N SER A 41 -5.96 -7.19 3.58
CA SER A 41 -5.30 -5.88 3.57
C SER A 41 -4.89 -5.41 4.97
N VAL A 42 -5.77 -5.58 5.96
CA VAL A 42 -5.47 -5.30 7.38
C VAL A 42 -4.36 -6.22 7.89
N THR A 43 -4.42 -7.52 7.58
CA THR A 43 -3.39 -8.49 7.97
C THR A 43 -2.02 -8.12 7.40
N LEU A 44 -1.98 -7.74 6.12
CA LEU A 44 -0.75 -7.27 5.47
C LEU A 44 -0.26 -5.97 6.12
N ALA A 45 -1.15 -5.04 6.47
CA ALA A 45 -0.79 -3.81 7.15
C ALA A 45 -0.19 -4.06 8.54
N LEU A 46 -0.77 -4.98 9.31
CA LEU A 46 -0.22 -5.41 10.60
C LEU A 46 1.15 -6.07 10.44
N LEU A 47 1.33 -6.94 9.44
CA LEU A 47 2.62 -7.55 9.14
C LEU A 47 3.68 -6.49 8.78
N LEU A 48 3.35 -5.58 7.86
CA LEU A 48 4.31 -4.60 7.36
C LEU A 48 4.58 -3.49 8.39
N PHE A 49 3.55 -2.86 8.94
CA PHE A 49 3.69 -1.72 9.84
C PHE A 49 3.79 -2.08 11.32
N GLY A 50 3.27 -3.24 11.72
CA GLY A 50 3.39 -3.75 13.09
C GLY A 50 4.66 -4.55 13.33
N TRP A 51 5.22 -5.19 12.31
CA TRP A 51 6.41 -6.04 12.45
C TRP A 51 7.59 -5.65 11.56
N LEU A 52 7.44 -5.70 10.23
CA LEU A 52 8.58 -5.52 9.31
C LEU A 52 9.23 -4.15 9.44
N VAL A 53 8.43 -3.08 9.38
CA VAL A 53 8.89 -1.70 9.39
C VAL A 53 9.54 -1.33 10.73
N PRO A 54 8.92 -1.59 11.91
CA PRO A 54 9.57 -1.38 13.20
C PRO A 54 10.88 -2.16 13.34
N ARG A 55 10.87 -3.45 12.96
CA ARG A 55 12.07 -4.31 13.05
C ARG A 55 13.19 -3.82 12.13
N THR A 56 12.88 -3.29 10.95
CA THR A 56 13.87 -2.73 10.03
C THR A 56 14.49 -1.45 10.58
N VAL A 57 13.71 -0.61 11.28
CA VAL A 57 14.18 0.66 11.83
C VAL A 57 14.98 0.47 13.12
N ALA A 58 14.68 -0.56 13.91
CA ALA A 58 15.43 -0.88 15.12
C ALA A 58 16.81 -1.53 14.84
N ASP A 59 17.07 -1.95 13.60
CA ASP A 59 18.32 -2.63 13.22
C ASP A 59 19.50 -1.64 13.14
N PRO A 60 20.71 -1.98 13.65
CA PRO A 60 21.91 -1.16 13.49
C PRO A 60 22.29 -0.87 12.04
N ALA A 61 22.01 -1.79 11.10
CA ALA A 61 22.16 -1.59 9.66
C ALA A 61 20.90 -0.99 9.01
N GLY A 62 20.03 -0.38 9.82
CA GLY A 62 18.67 0.06 9.50
C GLY A 62 18.55 0.89 8.22
N PRO A 63 19.41 1.89 7.95
CA PRO A 63 19.30 2.70 6.72
C PRO A 63 19.49 1.89 5.43
N VAL A 64 20.46 0.97 5.40
CA VAL A 64 20.77 0.15 4.22
C VAL A 64 19.68 -0.91 4.01
N LEU A 65 19.24 -1.54 5.09
CA LEU A 65 18.13 -2.49 5.08
C LEU A 65 16.81 -1.83 4.67
N ALA A 66 16.53 -0.63 5.17
CA ALA A 66 15.35 0.15 4.82
C ALA A 66 15.33 0.52 3.33
N ALA A 67 16.46 0.95 2.76
CA ALA A 67 16.56 1.22 1.33
C ALA A 67 16.21 -0.02 0.48
N THR A 68 16.71 -1.19 0.89
CA THR A 68 16.51 -2.45 0.14
C THR A 68 15.10 -3.00 0.31
N ARG A 69 14.60 -3.10 1.54
CA ARG A 69 13.23 -3.56 1.83
C ARG A 69 12.19 -2.60 1.27
N GLY A 70 12.43 -1.29 1.36
CA GLY A 70 11.57 -0.28 0.77
C GLY A 70 11.45 -0.43 -0.74
N LEU A 71 12.56 -0.70 -1.44
CA LEU A 71 12.53 -0.96 -2.88
C LEU A 71 11.72 -2.22 -3.20
N TRP A 72 11.94 -3.32 -2.48
CA TRP A 72 11.16 -4.55 -2.66
C TRP A 72 9.67 -4.34 -2.45
N CYS A 73 9.27 -3.67 -1.37
CA CYS A 73 7.86 -3.34 -1.13
C CYS A 73 7.27 -2.47 -2.25
N SER A 74 8.02 -1.50 -2.77
CA SER A 74 7.54 -0.60 -3.83
C SER A 74 7.44 -1.30 -5.18
N VAL A 75 8.39 -2.19 -5.51
CA VAL A 75 8.35 -3.02 -6.71
C VAL A 75 7.20 -4.02 -6.62
N ALA A 76 7.03 -4.69 -5.47
CA ALA A 76 5.91 -5.60 -5.25
C ALA A 76 4.57 -4.88 -5.35
N ALA A 77 4.46 -3.65 -4.84
CA ALA A 77 3.28 -2.82 -5.02
C ALA A 77 2.99 -2.54 -6.49
N LEU A 78 3.99 -2.09 -7.26
CA LEU A 78 3.82 -1.77 -8.69
C LEU A 78 3.42 -3.00 -9.51
N LEU A 79 4.14 -4.12 -9.34
CA LEU A 79 3.83 -5.37 -10.03
C LEU A 79 2.50 -5.98 -9.56
N GLY A 80 2.09 -5.66 -8.33
CA GLY A 80 0.82 -6.07 -7.75
C GLY A 80 -0.38 -5.32 -8.32
N VAL A 81 -0.21 -4.14 -8.94
CA VAL A 81 -1.32 -3.36 -9.53
C VAL A 81 -2.18 -4.18 -10.50
N PRO A 82 -1.64 -4.80 -11.57
CA PRO A 82 -2.47 -5.58 -12.49
C PRO A 82 -3.06 -6.87 -11.87
N LEU A 83 -2.52 -7.36 -10.75
CA LEU A 83 -2.85 -8.69 -10.21
C LEU A 83 -3.80 -8.63 -9.00
N THR A 84 -3.65 -7.61 -8.17
CA THR A 84 -4.16 -7.57 -6.79
C THR A 84 -4.67 -6.20 -6.36
N MET A 85 -4.82 -5.24 -7.29
CA MET A 85 -5.32 -3.90 -6.93
C MET A 85 -6.73 -3.95 -6.33
N TRP A 86 -7.58 -4.84 -6.84
CA TRP A 86 -8.92 -5.12 -6.32
C TRP A 86 -8.94 -5.66 -4.88
N LEU A 87 -7.80 -6.10 -4.35
CA LEU A 87 -7.61 -6.50 -2.94
C LEU A 87 -7.04 -5.36 -2.06
N GLY A 88 -6.76 -4.19 -2.62
CA GLY A 88 -6.15 -3.05 -1.91
C GLY A 88 -4.70 -3.27 -1.43
N LEU A 89 -4.11 -4.45 -1.65
CA LEU A 89 -2.76 -4.81 -1.17
C LEU A 89 -1.64 -3.89 -1.71
N PRO A 90 -1.68 -3.47 -3.00
CA PRO A 90 -0.67 -2.56 -3.54
C PRO A 90 -0.54 -1.25 -2.76
N PHE A 91 -1.63 -0.69 -2.24
CA PHE A 91 -1.59 0.54 -1.42
C PHE A 91 -0.79 0.34 -0.13
N VAL A 92 -1.02 -0.77 0.56
CA VAL A 92 -0.34 -1.08 1.83
C VAL A 92 1.15 -1.32 1.60
N MET A 93 1.50 -2.09 0.55
CA MET A 93 2.89 -2.32 0.15
C MET A 93 3.60 -1.03 -0.27
N ALA A 94 2.92 -0.17 -1.05
CA ALA A 94 3.45 1.13 -1.44
C ALA A 94 3.67 2.03 -0.21
N GLY A 95 2.76 2.04 0.75
CA GLY A 95 2.92 2.77 2.01
C GLY A 95 4.18 2.33 2.78
N ALA A 96 4.39 1.02 2.91
CA ALA A 96 5.59 0.49 3.57
C ALA A 96 6.86 0.84 2.78
N GLY A 97 6.81 0.72 1.45
CA GLY A 97 7.87 1.11 0.52
C GLY A 97 8.27 2.57 0.65
N LEU A 98 7.28 3.47 0.74
CA LEU A 98 7.47 4.91 0.95
C LEU A 98 8.20 5.20 2.26
N VAL A 99 7.71 4.63 3.37
CA VAL A 99 8.28 4.87 4.70
C VAL A 99 9.72 4.36 4.79
N LEU A 100 9.97 3.13 4.34
CA LEU A 100 11.30 2.54 4.35
C LEU A 100 12.25 3.23 3.36
N GLY A 101 11.75 3.62 2.19
CA GLY A 101 12.48 4.41 1.22
C GLY A 101 12.94 5.74 1.80
N LEU A 102 12.04 6.50 2.44
CA LEU A 102 12.39 7.77 3.10
C LEU A 102 13.46 7.58 4.17
N ARG A 103 13.34 6.53 5.00
CA ARG A 103 14.34 6.18 6.03
C ARG A 103 15.68 5.76 5.44
N GLY A 104 15.69 5.07 4.30
CA GLY A 104 16.91 4.61 3.64
C GLY A 104 17.72 5.68 2.90
N ARG A 105 17.20 6.92 2.76
CA ARG A 105 17.84 7.99 1.98
C ARG A 105 19.20 8.46 2.51
N GLY A 106 19.46 8.29 3.81
CA GLY A 106 20.74 8.65 4.44
C GLY A 106 21.83 7.59 4.28
N SER A 107 21.54 6.46 3.63
CA SER A 107 22.51 5.38 3.43
C SER A 107 23.32 5.55 2.14
N GLU A 108 24.39 4.75 2.02
CA GLU A 108 25.12 4.52 0.75
C GLU A 108 24.22 4.05 -0.41
N ARG A 109 23.01 3.52 -0.11
CA ARG A 109 22.02 3.05 -1.10
C ARG A 109 20.94 4.09 -1.39
N ARG A 110 21.25 5.38 -1.27
CA ARG A 110 20.32 6.50 -1.50
C ARG A 110 19.56 6.43 -2.82
N SER A 111 20.19 5.96 -3.90
CA SER A 111 19.53 5.79 -5.20
C SER A 111 18.34 4.82 -5.09
N ARG A 112 18.56 3.61 -4.53
CA ARG A 112 17.50 2.61 -4.31
C ARG A 112 16.38 3.14 -3.42
N ALA A 113 16.74 3.84 -2.35
CA ALA A 113 15.80 4.47 -1.45
C ALA A 113 14.92 5.52 -2.17
N THR A 114 15.52 6.30 -3.07
CA THR A 114 14.79 7.28 -3.88
C THR A 114 13.87 6.60 -4.89
N THR A 115 14.34 5.56 -5.58
CA THR A 115 13.51 4.76 -6.48
C THR A 115 12.31 4.16 -5.75
N ALA A 116 12.52 3.60 -4.56
CA ALA A 116 11.43 3.09 -3.72
C ALA A 116 10.35 4.17 -3.47
N VAL A 117 10.76 5.37 -3.04
CA VAL A 117 9.85 6.49 -2.81
C VAL A 117 9.06 6.86 -4.07
N VAL A 118 9.73 6.97 -5.22
CA VAL A 118 9.09 7.34 -6.49
C VAL A 118 8.07 6.29 -6.90
N LEU A 119 8.43 5.00 -6.88
CA LEU A 119 7.53 3.91 -7.25
C LEU A 119 6.32 3.83 -6.30
N ALA A 120 6.55 3.94 -4.99
CA ALA A 120 5.49 3.96 -4.01
C ALA A 120 4.53 5.14 -4.22
N LEU A 121 5.06 6.35 -4.42
CA LEU A 121 4.23 7.54 -4.69
C LEU A 121 3.43 7.38 -5.97
N ALA A 122 4.01 6.81 -7.03
CA ALA A 122 3.29 6.57 -8.28
C ALA A 122 2.08 5.64 -8.04
N VAL A 123 2.27 4.51 -7.35
CA VAL A 123 1.17 3.57 -7.04
C VAL A 123 0.11 4.25 -6.17
N LEU A 124 0.51 4.96 -5.12
CA LEU A 124 -0.45 5.63 -4.23
C LEU A 124 -1.25 6.71 -4.96
N LEU A 125 -0.59 7.58 -5.74
CA LEU A 125 -1.25 8.69 -6.43
C LEU A 125 -2.14 8.19 -7.57
N PHE A 126 -1.60 7.42 -8.52
CA PHE A 126 -2.38 6.93 -9.66
C PHE A 126 -3.48 5.97 -9.22
N GLY A 127 -3.21 5.11 -8.23
CA GLY A 127 -4.22 4.22 -7.66
C GLY A 127 -5.37 5.00 -7.01
N THR A 128 -5.05 5.95 -6.13
CA THR A 128 -6.08 6.74 -5.43
C THR A 128 -6.91 7.55 -6.42
N VAL A 129 -6.28 8.23 -7.39
CA VAL A 129 -6.98 9.00 -8.42
C VAL A 129 -7.86 8.09 -9.28
N GLY A 130 -7.37 6.90 -9.66
CA GLY A 130 -8.14 5.92 -10.42
C GLY A 130 -9.42 5.49 -9.71
N TYR A 131 -9.32 5.15 -8.42
CA TYR A 131 -10.49 4.76 -7.62
C TYR A 131 -11.45 5.92 -7.34
N ILE A 132 -10.96 7.14 -7.15
CA ILE A 132 -11.83 8.32 -7.04
C ILE A 132 -12.62 8.53 -8.34
N ALA A 133 -11.95 8.43 -9.49
CA ALA A 133 -12.61 8.57 -10.79
C ALA A 133 -13.58 7.42 -11.10
N GLN A 134 -13.31 6.22 -10.60
CA GLN A 134 -14.24 5.08 -10.68
C GLN A 134 -15.46 5.31 -9.78
N ALA A 135 -15.26 5.70 -8.53
CA ALA A 135 -16.35 5.98 -7.59
C ALA A 135 -17.28 7.09 -8.12
N ALA A 136 -16.70 8.18 -8.65
CA ALA A 136 -17.47 9.29 -9.22
C ALA A 136 -18.29 8.91 -10.47
N ARG A 137 -17.97 7.80 -11.14
CA ARG A 137 -18.75 7.27 -12.28
C ARG A 137 -19.90 6.36 -11.85
N LYS A 138 -19.85 5.83 -10.62
CA LYS A 138 -20.86 4.94 -10.05
C LYS A 138 -21.90 5.67 -9.18
N LEU A 139 -21.70 6.97 -8.94
CA LEU A 139 -22.61 7.86 -8.21
C LEU A 139 -23.38 8.74 -9.20
#